data_AF-A0A9X1VCM3-F1
#
_entry.id   AF-A0A9X1VCM3-F1
#
_cell.length_a   1.000
_cell.length_b   1.000
_cell.length_c   1.000
_cell.angle_alpha   90.00
_cell.angle_beta   90.00
_cell.angle_gamma   90.00
#
_symmetry.space_group_name_H-M   'P 1'
#
loop_
_entity.id
_entity.type
_entity.pdbx_description
1 polymer ?
#
loop_
_entity_poly.entity_id
_entity_poly.type
_entity_poly.pdbx_seq_one_letter_code
_entity_poly.pdbx_strand_id
1 'polypeptide(L)'
;MALLLINRLVACAGLALLLAGCCANNVCDCPNEAQADAIRIVFDRSKFTTDDLDTLALVRYLHYDMKNRPAILPKPETAIIVRTAAQLAVNDTLIINNATPFTQLGSARLDTFSYVLRYYPGTKPRVRAGKRLLVIERVKLSGSFEGDGCCTCYSNSRKLVQVWPDSVPTPTFTDLKSRKAVLPVTK
;
A
#
# COMPACT_ATOMS: atom_id res chain seq x y z
N MET A 1 -41.10 30.86 -37.03
CA MET A 1 -40.64 30.44 -35.68
C MET A 1 -39.77 29.18 -35.67
N ALA A 2 -39.75 28.32 -36.70
CA ALA A 2 -38.95 27.09 -36.72
C ALA A 2 -37.43 27.29 -36.99
N LEU A 3 -37.03 28.35 -37.70
CA LEU A 3 -35.62 28.61 -38.04
C LEU A 3 -34.74 29.05 -36.86
N LEU A 4 -35.34 29.61 -35.79
CA LEU A 4 -34.62 30.09 -34.61
C LEU A 4 -34.22 28.96 -33.63
N LEU A 5 -34.87 27.79 -33.72
CA LEU A 5 -34.57 26.62 -32.90
C LEU A 5 -33.34 25.84 -33.41
N ILE A 6 -33.13 25.79 -34.74
CA ILE A 6 -32.02 25.06 -35.36
C ILE A 6 -30.67 25.72 -35.05
N ASN A 7 -30.59 27.06 -35.09
CA ASN A 7 -29.36 27.79 -34.78
C ASN A 7 -28.90 27.65 -33.32
N ARG A 8 -29.83 27.42 -32.37
CA ARG A 8 -29.48 27.18 -30.96
C ARG A 8 -28.98 25.75 -30.72
N LEU A 9 -29.52 24.76 -31.43
CA LEU A 9 -29.10 23.37 -31.35
C LEU A 9 -27.69 23.15 -31.92
N VAL A 10 -27.34 23.82 -33.02
CA VAL A 10 -25.99 23.75 -33.63
C VAL A 10 -24.93 24.39 -32.73
N ALA A 11 -25.25 25.50 -32.05
CA ALA A 11 -24.34 26.14 -31.11
C ALA A 11 -24.06 25.28 -29.86
N CYS A 12 -25.07 24.57 -29.34
CA CYS A 12 -24.89 23.63 -28.21
C CYS A 12 -24.13 22.36 -28.60
N ALA A 13 -24.33 21.84 -29.82
CA ALA A 13 -23.59 20.67 -30.31
C ALA A 13 -22.10 20.97 -30.57
N GLY A 14 -21.78 22.17 -31.09
CA GLY A 14 -20.39 22.60 -31.30
C GLY A 14 -19.60 22.79 -30.01
N LEU A 15 -20.24 23.27 -28.93
CA LEU A 15 -19.59 23.43 -27.63
C LEU A 15 -19.28 22.08 -26.97
N ALA A 16 -20.18 21.09 -27.10
CA ALA A 16 -20.00 19.77 -26.53
C ALA A 16 -18.83 18.99 -27.17
N LEU A 17 -18.62 19.16 -28.48
CA LEU A 17 -17.50 18.54 -29.20
C LEU A 17 -16.14 19.18 -28.87
N LEU A 18 -16.10 20.48 -28.54
CA LEU A 18 -14.87 21.16 -28.10
C LEU A 18 -14.45 20.79 -26.67
N LEU A 19 -15.41 20.57 -25.76
CA LEU A 19 -15.13 20.13 -24.39
C LEU A 19 -14.69 18.66 -24.31
N ALA A 20 -15.18 17.80 -25.21
CA ALA A 20 -14.76 16.39 -25.27
C ALA A 20 -13.33 16.21 -25.81
N GLY A 21 -12.78 17.21 -26.51
CA GLY A 21 -11.43 17.18 -27.08
C GLY A 21 -10.29 17.41 -26.07
N CYS A 22 -10.56 18.05 -24.92
CA CYS A 22 -9.52 18.36 -23.94
C CYS A 22 -8.99 17.13 -23.19
N CYS A 23 -9.76 16.04 -23.09
CA CYS A 23 -9.38 14.85 -22.33
C CYS A 23 -9.04 13.62 -23.21
N ALA A 24 -9.25 13.70 -24.53
CA ALA A 24 -9.17 12.53 -25.40
C ALA A 24 -7.74 12.05 -25.71
N ASN A 25 -6.71 12.86 -25.45
CA ASN A 25 -5.33 12.55 -25.81
C ASN A 25 -4.31 12.72 -24.67
N ASN A 26 -4.76 13.01 -23.45
CA ASN A 26 -3.87 13.11 -22.30
C ASN A 26 -3.82 11.75 -21.60
N VAL A 27 -2.71 11.02 -21.80
CA VAL A 27 -2.39 9.88 -20.92
C VAL A 27 -2.12 10.48 -19.55
N CYS A 28 -2.99 10.17 -18.58
CA CYS A 28 -2.79 10.61 -17.21
C CYS A 28 -1.56 9.90 -16.63
N ASP A 29 -0.42 10.59 -16.62
CA ASP A 29 0.75 10.17 -15.87
C ASP A 29 0.61 10.71 -14.45
N CYS A 30 0.09 9.89 -13.55
CA CYS A 30 -0.03 10.20 -12.14
C CYS A 30 1.23 9.71 -11.42
N PRO A 31 2.25 10.58 -11.20
CA PRO A 31 3.52 10.14 -10.65
C PRO A 31 3.32 9.54 -9.26
N ASN A 32 3.74 8.29 -9.12
CA ASN A 32 3.69 7.51 -7.88
C ASN A 32 2.30 7.08 -7.40
N GLU A 33 1.22 7.25 -8.17
CA GLU A 33 -0.14 6.86 -7.74
C GLU A 33 -0.23 5.39 -7.35
N ALA A 34 0.35 4.50 -8.17
CA ALA A 34 0.38 3.05 -7.91
C ALA A 34 1.07 2.67 -6.59
N GLN A 35 1.89 3.56 -6.02
CA GLN A 35 2.61 3.34 -4.75
C GLN A 35 2.33 4.44 -3.72
N ALA A 36 1.33 5.30 -3.94
CA ALA A 36 1.07 6.46 -3.09
C ALA A 36 0.79 6.03 -1.63
N ASP A 37 0.10 4.91 -1.45
CA ASP A 37 -0.18 4.32 -0.14
C ASP A 37 0.83 3.26 0.31
N ALA A 38 1.73 2.83 -0.58
CA ALA A 38 2.60 1.70 -0.31
C ALA A 38 3.51 1.95 0.91
N ILE A 39 3.64 0.94 1.76
CA ILE A 39 4.59 0.89 2.86
C ILE A 39 5.80 0.11 2.37
N ARG A 40 6.97 0.73 2.44
CA ARG A 40 8.25 0.07 2.10
C ARG A 40 8.96 -0.32 3.39
N ILE A 41 9.38 -1.57 3.49
CA ILE A 41 10.12 -2.11 4.63
C ILE A 41 11.53 -2.41 4.14
N VAL A 42 12.54 -1.84 4.80
CA VAL A 42 13.95 -1.98 4.41
C VAL A 42 14.70 -2.72 5.51
N PHE A 43 15.43 -3.77 5.15
CA PHE A 43 16.18 -4.60 6.09
C PHE A 43 17.62 -4.10 6.26
N ASP A 44 18.11 -4.05 7.50
CA ASP A 44 19.52 -3.74 7.78
C ASP A 44 20.45 -4.91 7.41
N ARG A 45 21.26 -4.72 6.37
CA ARG A 45 22.19 -5.72 5.84
C ARG A 45 23.40 -6.00 6.71
N SER A 46 23.69 -5.16 7.70
CA SER A 46 24.69 -5.48 8.72
C SER A 46 24.19 -6.54 9.71
N LYS A 47 22.86 -6.74 9.78
CA LYS A 47 22.20 -7.64 10.73
C LYS A 47 21.56 -8.83 10.03
N PHE A 48 21.04 -8.67 8.83
CA PHE A 48 20.40 -9.75 8.09
C PHE A 48 21.32 -10.35 7.03
N THR A 49 21.41 -11.68 7.01
CA THR A 49 22.02 -12.43 5.92
C THR A 49 21.04 -12.63 4.77
N THR A 50 21.53 -13.07 3.61
CA THR A 50 20.66 -13.45 2.49
C THR A 50 19.70 -14.57 2.87
N ASP A 51 20.17 -15.53 3.66
CA ASP A 51 19.39 -16.70 4.10
C ASP A 51 18.35 -16.33 5.15
N ASP A 52 18.52 -15.23 5.87
CA ASP A 52 17.47 -14.69 6.75
C ASP A 52 16.32 -14.08 5.94
N LEU A 53 16.61 -13.64 4.72
CA LEU A 53 15.75 -12.82 3.88
C LEU A 53 15.20 -13.58 2.66
N ASP A 54 15.68 -14.79 2.38
CA ASP A 54 15.24 -15.61 1.24
C ASP A 54 13.72 -15.87 1.27
N THR A 55 13.16 -16.03 2.47
CA THR A 55 11.77 -16.36 2.68
C THR A 55 11.20 -15.57 3.84
N LEU A 56 10.22 -14.74 3.53
CA LEU A 56 9.44 -13.99 4.52
C LEU A 56 8.00 -14.50 4.53
N ALA A 57 7.35 -14.40 5.68
CA ALA A 57 5.90 -14.47 5.76
C ALA A 57 5.35 -13.13 6.23
N LEU A 58 4.44 -12.56 5.45
CA LEU A 58 3.62 -11.45 5.88
C LEU A 58 2.25 -12.03 6.25
N VAL A 59 1.83 -11.82 7.49
CA VAL A 59 0.50 -12.23 7.96
C VAL A 59 -0.33 -10.98 8.16
N ARG A 60 -1.55 -10.93 7.62
CA ARG A 60 -2.49 -9.82 7.85
C ARG A 60 -3.73 -10.29 8.61
N TYR A 61 -4.24 -9.39 9.45
CA TYR A 61 -5.42 -9.55 10.30
C TYR A 61 -6.34 -8.37 10.06
N LEU A 62 -7.65 -8.57 10.10
CA LEU A 62 -8.58 -7.44 10.15
C LEU A 62 -8.28 -6.62 11.41
N HIS A 63 -8.08 -5.32 11.26
CA HIS A 63 -7.89 -4.41 12.39
C HIS A 63 -9.27 -4.07 12.97
N TYR A 64 -9.45 -4.30 14.26
CA TYR A 64 -10.67 -3.94 14.99
C TYR A 64 -10.32 -3.20 16.27
N ASP A 65 -11.16 -2.23 16.63
CA ASP A 65 -11.15 -1.68 17.99
C ASP A 65 -11.58 -2.82 18.95
N MET A 66 -10.90 -2.96 20.08
CA MET A 66 -11.28 -3.93 21.11
C MET A 66 -12.73 -3.76 21.57
N LYS A 67 -13.27 -2.53 21.51
CA LYS A 67 -14.67 -2.25 21.82
C LYS A 67 -15.66 -2.82 20.80
N ASN A 68 -15.22 -2.97 19.54
CA ASN A 68 -16.03 -3.43 18.41
C ASN A 68 -15.55 -4.77 17.85
N ARG A 69 -14.91 -5.58 18.70
CA ARG A 69 -14.37 -6.88 18.28
C ARG A 69 -15.51 -7.84 17.94
N PRO A 70 -15.55 -8.43 16.73
CA PRO A 70 -16.56 -9.42 16.41
C PRO A 70 -16.35 -10.70 17.22
N ALA A 71 -17.46 -11.38 17.57
CA ALA A 71 -17.42 -12.63 18.33
C ALA A 71 -16.68 -13.76 17.58
N ILE A 72 -16.74 -13.74 16.25
CA ILE A 72 -15.99 -14.65 15.37
C ILE A 72 -14.95 -13.82 14.62
N LEU A 73 -13.68 -14.16 14.83
CA LEU A 73 -12.58 -13.50 14.14
C LEU A 73 -12.36 -14.14 12.76
N PRO A 74 -12.30 -13.36 11.67
CA PRO A 74 -11.85 -13.86 10.39
C PRO A 74 -10.48 -14.50 10.51
N LYS A 75 -10.26 -15.59 9.77
CA LYS A 75 -8.97 -16.27 9.76
C LYS A 75 -7.89 -15.33 9.20
N PRO A 76 -6.70 -15.25 9.81
CA PRO A 76 -5.60 -14.46 9.27
C PRO A 76 -5.16 -14.99 7.91
N GLU A 77 -4.77 -14.08 7.02
CA GLU A 77 -4.21 -14.43 5.72
C GLU A 77 -2.70 -14.34 5.77
N THR A 78 -2.01 -15.28 5.11
CA THR A 78 -0.55 -15.33 5.07
C THR A 78 -0.06 -15.33 3.64
N ALA A 79 0.78 -14.35 3.31
CA ALA A 79 1.53 -14.32 2.07
C ALA A 79 2.96 -14.79 2.34
N ILE A 80 3.40 -15.81 1.60
CA ILE A 80 4.80 -16.26 1.62
C ILE A 80 5.53 -15.56 0.48
N ILE A 81 6.58 -14.83 0.83
CA ILE A 81 7.38 -14.04 -0.09
C ILE A 81 8.72 -14.75 -0.21
N VAL A 82 8.93 -15.41 -1.35
CA VAL A 82 10.20 -16.06 -1.68
C VAL A 82 11.00 -15.11 -2.57
N ARG A 83 12.24 -14.82 -2.17
CA ARG A 83 13.15 -13.91 -2.84
C ARG A 83 14.38 -14.67 -3.31
N THR A 84 14.77 -14.43 -4.55
CA THR A 84 16.01 -14.97 -5.13
C THR A 84 17.22 -14.20 -4.62
N ALA A 85 18.40 -14.82 -4.66
CA ALA A 85 19.66 -14.14 -4.34
C ALA A 85 19.88 -12.88 -5.20
N ALA A 86 19.49 -12.91 -6.48
CA ALA A 86 19.56 -11.75 -7.37
C ALA A 86 18.64 -10.61 -6.92
N GLN A 87 17.41 -10.91 -6.49
CA GLN A 87 16.50 -9.90 -5.94
C GLN A 87 17.07 -9.28 -4.65
N LEU A 88 17.66 -10.10 -3.78
CA LEU A 88 18.30 -9.64 -2.53
C LEU A 88 19.63 -8.92 -2.75
N ALA A 89 20.25 -9.02 -3.92
CA ALA A 89 21.45 -8.28 -4.28
C ALA A 89 21.13 -6.86 -4.79
N VAL A 90 19.94 -6.67 -5.39
CA VAL A 90 19.52 -5.41 -6.00
C VAL A 90 18.55 -4.63 -5.11
N ASN A 91 17.69 -5.32 -4.35
CA ASN A 91 16.63 -4.68 -3.58
C ASN A 91 16.30 -5.43 -2.28
N ASP A 92 16.65 -4.81 -1.15
CA ASP A 92 16.27 -5.27 0.19
C ASP A 92 14.96 -4.64 0.70
N THR A 93 14.10 -4.23 -0.20
CA THR A 93 12.81 -3.61 0.16
C THR A 93 11.67 -4.58 -0.04
N LEU A 94 10.91 -4.82 1.02
CA LEU A 94 9.58 -5.42 0.93
C LEU A 94 8.54 -4.31 0.78
N ILE A 95 7.66 -4.43 -0.22
CA ILE A 95 6.58 -3.46 -0.45
C ILE A 95 5.25 -4.09 -0.02
N ILE A 96 4.47 -3.33 0.74
CA ILE A 96 3.10 -3.67 1.12
C ILE A 96 2.19 -2.55 0.60
N ASN A 97 1.16 -2.90 -0.17
CA ASN A 97 0.13 -1.98 -0.65
C ASN A 97 -1.26 -2.64 -0.61
N ASN A 98 -2.28 -2.01 -1.20
CA ASN A 98 -3.66 -2.52 -1.18
C ASN A 98 -3.83 -3.87 -1.91
N ALA A 99 -2.91 -4.21 -2.82
CA ALA A 99 -3.00 -5.37 -3.71
C ALA A 99 -1.70 -6.22 -3.74
N THR A 100 -0.76 -5.99 -2.83
CA THR A 100 0.52 -6.71 -2.77
C THR A 100 1.04 -6.70 -1.33
N PRO A 101 1.49 -7.84 -0.79
CA PRO A 101 1.57 -9.16 -1.44
C PRO A 101 0.24 -9.92 -1.45
N PHE A 102 -0.82 -9.34 -0.86
CA PHE A 102 -2.14 -9.94 -0.83
C PHE A 102 -3.02 -9.39 -1.93
N THR A 103 -3.92 -10.21 -2.45
CA THR A 103 -4.99 -9.72 -3.33
C THR A 103 -5.88 -8.73 -2.58
N GLN A 104 -6.34 -7.71 -3.31
CA GLN A 104 -7.27 -6.72 -2.78
C GLN A 104 -8.62 -7.37 -2.46
N LEU A 105 -9.17 -7.09 -1.28
CA LEU A 105 -10.46 -7.61 -0.82
C LEU A 105 -11.52 -6.50 -0.92
N GLY A 106 -12.23 -6.46 -2.04
CA GLY A 106 -13.25 -5.44 -2.30
C GLY A 106 -12.68 -4.02 -2.17
N SER A 107 -13.31 -3.21 -1.31
CA SER A 107 -12.87 -1.83 -1.01
C SER A 107 -11.93 -1.73 0.19
N ALA A 108 -11.53 -2.85 0.82
CA ALA A 108 -10.63 -2.82 1.97
C ALA A 108 -9.25 -2.32 1.55
N ARG A 109 -8.72 -1.35 2.29
CA ARG A 109 -7.41 -0.74 2.05
C ARG A 109 -6.41 -1.17 3.12
N LEU A 110 -5.15 -0.77 2.95
CA LEU A 110 -4.05 -1.04 3.89
C LEU A 110 -4.38 -0.76 5.36
N ASP A 111 -5.14 0.31 5.64
CA ASP A 111 -5.57 0.78 6.97
C ASP A 111 -6.63 -0.08 7.65
N THR A 112 -7.25 -0.98 6.88
CA THR A 112 -8.24 -1.94 7.38
C THR A 112 -7.56 -3.12 8.10
N PHE A 113 -6.25 -3.29 7.96
CA PHE A 113 -5.53 -4.46 8.44
C PHE A 113 -4.36 -4.12 9.37
N SER A 114 -4.03 -5.06 10.24
CA SER A 114 -2.77 -5.15 10.97
C SER A 114 -1.88 -6.21 10.32
N TYR A 115 -0.56 -6.02 10.37
CA TYR A 115 0.41 -6.90 9.72
C TYR A 115 1.46 -7.40 10.69
N VAL A 116 1.86 -8.66 10.55
CA VAL A 116 2.98 -9.26 11.27
C VAL A 116 3.96 -9.79 10.24
N LEU A 117 5.16 -9.25 10.25
CA LEU A 117 6.26 -9.70 9.41
C LEU A 117 7.09 -10.74 10.17
N ARG A 118 7.34 -11.87 9.51
CA ARG A 118 8.15 -12.97 10.03
C ARG A 118 9.23 -13.39 9.03
N TYR A 119 10.33 -13.90 9.57
CA TYR A 119 11.43 -14.48 8.82
C TYR A 119 11.79 -15.87 9.35
N TYR A 120 12.49 -16.66 8.54
CA TYR A 120 12.75 -18.07 8.81
C TYR A 120 14.24 -18.40 8.62
N PRO A 121 15.09 -18.09 9.62
CA PRO A 121 16.53 -18.26 9.49
C PRO A 121 16.86 -19.74 9.26
N GLY A 122 17.51 -20.05 8.14
CA GLY A 122 18.01 -21.39 7.80
C GLY A 122 16.95 -22.49 7.71
N THR A 123 15.66 -22.15 7.62
CA THR A 123 14.56 -23.14 7.56
C THR A 123 13.42 -22.64 6.69
N LYS A 124 12.66 -23.56 6.08
CA LYS A 124 11.48 -23.18 5.27
C LYS A 124 10.26 -22.90 6.15
N PRO A 125 9.32 -22.02 5.73
CA PRO A 125 8.13 -21.65 6.50
C PRO A 125 7.22 -22.78 6.93
N ARG A 126 7.31 -23.93 6.23
CA ARG A 126 6.50 -25.12 6.50
C ARG A 126 7.02 -25.97 7.66
N VAL A 127 8.22 -25.71 8.16
CA VAL A 127 8.91 -26.57 9.14
C VAL A 127 8.87 -26.00 10.56
N ARG A 128 8.90 -24.67 10.73
CA ARG A 128 8.90 -24.01 12.04
C ARG A 128 8.08 -22.73 12.04
N ALA A 129 7.62 -22.33 13.21
CA ALA A 129 7.08 -20.98 13.40
C ALA A 129 8.20 -19.95 13.18
N GLY A 130 8.04 -19.09 12.18
CA GLY A 130 9.02 -18.05 11.86
C GLY A 130 9.18 -17.06 13.00
N LYS A 131 10.36 -16.45 13.10
CA LYS A 131 10.65 -15.40 14.08
C LYS A 131 9.95 -14.11 13.66
N ARG A 132 9.38 -13.39 14.62
CA ARG A 132 8.73 -12.09 14.39
C ARG A 132 9.78 -11.00 14.23
N LEU A 133 9.59 -10.10 13.25
CA LEU A 133 10.46 -8.94 13.04
C LEU A 133 9.77 -7.64 13.41
N LEU A 134 8.54 -7.48 12.93
CA LEU A 134 7.82 -6.22 12.97
C LEU A 134 6.33 -6.51 13.05
N VAL A 135 5.63 -5.78 13.90
CA VAL A 135 4.17 -5.67 13.83
C VAL A 135 3.83 -4.27 13.36
N ILE A 136 3.08 -4.16 12.27
CA ILE A 136 2.40 -2.93 11.87
C ILE A 136 0.99 -3.06 12.42
N GLU A 137 0.74 -2.43 13.56
CA GLU A 137 -0.55 -2.58 14.25
C GLU A 137 -1.63 -1.74 13.56
N ARG A 138 -1.30 -0.50 13.21
CA ARG A 138 -2.26 0.44 12.64
C ARG A 138 -1.61 1.24 11.54
N VAL A 139 -2.31 1.37 10.42
CA VAL A 139 -1.98 2.29 9.34
C VAL A 139 -3.07 3.34 9.29
N LYS A 140 -2.69 4.63 9.19
CA LYS A 140 -3.63 5.72 8.90
C LYS A 140 -3.19 6.36 7.59
N LEU A 141 -4.08 6.27 6.61
CA LEU A 141 -3.91 6.92 5.32
C LEU A 141 -4.85 8.13 5.27
N SER A 142 -4.36 9.23 4.73
CA SER A 142 -5.18 10.35 4.33
C SER A 142 -4.70 10.80 2.97
N GLY A 143 -5.62 11.16 2.10
CA GLY A 143 -5.31 11.57 0.74
C GLY A 143 -6.52 12.16 0.07
N SER A 144 -6.29 12.74 -1.08
CA SER A 144 -7.28 13.41 -1.90
C SER A 144 -7.04 13.07 -3.35
N PHE A 145 -8.12 13.12 -4.13
CA PHE A 145 -8.03 13.15 -5.57
C PHE A 145 -7.81 14.61 -5.97
N GLU A 146 -6.71 14.86 -6.67
CA GLU A 146 -6.39 16.16 -7.25
C GLU A 146 -6.54 16.03 -8.76
N GLY A 147 -7.16 17.03 -9.39
CA GLY A 147 -7.39 17.01 -10.82
C GLY A 147 -7.29 18.40 -11.42
N ASP A 148 -6.81 18.43 -12.66
CA ASP A 148 -6.62 19.64 -13.48
C ASP A 148 -7.72 19.82 -14.53
N GLY A 149 -8.79 19.02 -14.42
CA GLY A 149 -9.92 18.99 -15.35
C GLY A 149 -9.82 17.91 -16.44
N CYS A 150 -8.61 17.39 -16.72
CA CYS A 150 -8.41 16.30 -17.68
C CYS A 150 -8.06 14.98 -17.01
N CYS A 151 -7.32 15.06 -15.90
CA CYS A 151 -6.90 13.91 -15.12
C CYS A 151 -7.32 14.07 -13.66
N THR A 152 -7.48 12.95 -12.98
CA THR A 152 -7.71 12.91 -11.53
C THR A 152 -6.75 11.89 -10.95
N CYS A 153 -5.77 12.36 -10.19
CA CYS A 153 -4.74 11.53 -9.59
C CYS A 153 -4.96 11.43 -8.09
N TYR A 154 -4.84 10.23 -7.53
CA TYR A 154 -4.82 10.07 -6.09
C TYR A 154 -3.46 10.49 -5.51
N SER A 155 -3.50 11.40 -4.53
CA SER A 155 -2.33 11.81 -3.76
C SER A 155 -2.53 11.49 -2.28
N ASN A 156 -1.54 10.82 -1.67
CA ASN A 156 -1.55 10.57 -0.24
C ASN A 156 -1.04 11.81 0.51
N SER A 157 -1.93 12.46 1.27
CA SER A 157 -1.63 13.65 2.07
C SER A 157 -0.94 13.32 3.40
N ARG A 158 -1.15 12.12 3.96
CA ARG A 158 -0.56 11.65 5.21
C ARG A 158 -0.51 10.12 5.30
N LYS A 159 0.62 9.57 5.72
CA LYS A 159 0.82 8.12 5.95
C LYS A 159 1.47 7.89 7.31
N LEU A 160 0.65 7.60 8.32
CA LEU A 160 1.12 7.28 9.67
C LEU A 160 1.04 5.78 9.91
N VAL A 161 2.13 5.18 10.38
CA VAL A 161 2.18 3.76 10.72
C VAL A 161 2.58 3.59 12.17
N GLN A 162 1.76 2.86 12.93
CA GLN A 162 2.08 2.44 14.28
C GLN A 162 2.80 1.10 14.23
N VAL A 163 4.07 1.08 14.64
CA VAL A 163 4.92 -0.11 14.59
C VAL A 163 5.33 -0.58 15.97
N TRP A 164 5.39 -1.90 16.14
CA TRP A 164 6.05 -2.57 17.25
C TRP A 164 7.22 -3.38 16.70
N PRO A 165 8.44 -2.85 16.81
CA PRO A 165 9.65 -3.64 16.59
C PRO A 165 9.72 -4.76 17.64
N ASP A 166 10.27 -5.92 17.29
CA ASP A 166 10.42 -7.01 18.27
C ASP A 166 11.33 -6.63 19.45
N SER A 167 12.25 -5.69 19.22
CA SER A 167 13.22 -5.20 20.20
C SER A 167 12.75 -4.04 21.10
N VAL A 168 11.55 -3.50 20.90
CA VAL A 168 11.09 -2.29 21.60
C VAL A 168 9.71 -2.51 22.25
N PRO A 169 9.54 -2.22 23.56
CA PRO A 169 8.28 -2.47 24.26
C PRO A 169 7.18 -1.43 23.98
N THR A 170 7.49 -0.34 23.28
CA THR A 170 6.56 0.78 23.05
C THR A 170 6.30 0.98 21.55
N PRO A 171 5.03 1.10 21.13
CA PRO A 171 4.73 1.37 19.74
C PRO A 171 5.22 2.76 19.35
N THR A 172 5.80 2.86 18.16
CA THR A 172 6.21 4.15 17.60
C THR A 172 5.31 4.49 16.41
N PHE A 173 4.78 5.71 16.39
CA PHE A 173 4.14 6.26 15.20
C PHE A 173 5.22 6.84 14.28
N THR A 174 5.30 6.32 13.06
CA THR A 174 6.21 6.79 12.03
C THR A 174 5.40 7.46 10.93
N ASP A 175 5.71 8.73 10.65
CA ASP A 175 5.21 9.42 9.45
C ASP A 175 6.12 9.08 8.26
N LEU A 176 5.54 8.33 7.33
CA LEU A 176 6.22 7.86 6.14
C LEU A 176 6.15 8.88 4.99
N LYS A 177 5.38 9.95 5.11
CA LYS A 177 5.36 11.01 4.08
C LYS A 177 6.55 11.96 4.23
N SER A 178 6.93 12.28 5.48
CA SER A 178 8.04 13.19 5.79
C SER A 178 9.42 12.49 5.85
N ARG A 179 9.48 11.17 6.07
CA ARG A 179 10.72 10.37 6.16
C ARG A 179 10.82 9.29 5.09
N LYS A 180 11.36 9.60 3.91
CA LYS A 180 11.78 8.65 2.83
C LYS A 180 10.85 7.44 2.55
N ALA A 181 9.58 7.47 2.94
CA ALA A 181 8.57 6.41 2.81
C ALA A 181 8.99 4.98 3.21
N VAL A 182 9.94 4.81 4.15
CA VAL A 182 10.48 3.50 4.53
C VAL A 182 10.42 3.21 6.04
N LEU A 183 10.14 1.96 6.38
CA LEU A 183 10.24 1.38 7.72
C LEU A 183 11.52 0.54 7.82
N PRO A 184 12.55 0.99 8.56
CA PRO A 184 13.75 0.20 8.78
C PRO A 184 13.46 -0.96 9.73
N VAL A 185 14.03 -2.13 9.44
CA VAL A 185 13.93 -3.33 10.28
C VAL A 185 15.34 -3.84 10.60
N THR A 186 15.58 -4.09 11.88
CA THR A 186 16.77 -4.75 12.44
C THR A 186 16.32 -5.97 13.27
N LYS A 187 17.23 -6.94 13.46
CA LYS A 187 17.06 -8.01 14.45
C LYS A 187 17.66 -7.61 15.80
#